data_AF-A0A5E6Q0Z3-F1
#
_entry.id   AF-A0A5E6Q0Z3-F1
#
_cell.length_a   1.000
_cell.length_b   1.000
_cell.length_c   1.000
_cell.angle_alpha   90.00
_cell.angle_beta   90.00
_cell.angle_gamma   90.00
#
_symmetry.space_group_name_H-M   'P 1'
#
loop_
_entity.id
_entity.type
_entity.pdbx_description
1 polymer ?
#
loop_
_entity_poly.entity_id
_entity_poly.type
_entity_poly.pdbx_seq_one_letter_code
_entity_poly.pdbx_strand_id
1 'polypeptide(L)'
;MRLTAHCFLLLALLCLPPEAIATTVHRCEAANGRITFTTLSCQAGDSLSLQDVHTFIPGSTVALMPEAQRRETSGMNIKRREPTVVGQSEDRCGNQINARERREAIINQRIVAGMSQQDVESALGKPDKVSIRNSATTYRYDQKRGRSAHVEFDEKGCTQGKAKSRTAKSPR
;
A
#
# COMPACT_ATOMS: atom_id res chain seq x y z
N MET A 1 -3.93 -38.86 -56.07
CA MET A 1 -3.89 -37.37 -56.12
C MET A 1 -5.14 -36.69 -55.53
N ARG A 2 -6.30 -37.35 -55.38
CA ARG A 2 -7.50 -36.72 -54.78
C ARG A 2 -7.45 -36.62 -53.24
N LEU A 3 -6.82 -37.59 -52.57
CA LEU A 3 -6.72 -37.62 -51.11
C LEU A 3 -5.83 -36.49 -50.54
N THR A 4 -4.74 -36.17 -51.24
CA THR A 4 -3.83 -35.06 -50.88
C THR A 4 -4.51 -33.70 -51.02
N ALA A 5 -5.32 -33.51 -52.07
CA ALA A 5 -6.08 -32.27 -52.27
C ALA A 5 -7.12 -32.02 -51.16
N HIS A 6 -7.78 -33.09 -50.68
CA HIS A 6 -8.73 -32.99 -49.56
C HIS A 6 -8.03 -32.71 -48.22
N CYS A 7 -6.84 -33.26 -47.99
CA CYS A 7 -6.05 -32.93 -46.81
C CYS A 7 -5.59 -31.46 -46.80
N PHE A 8 -5.14 -30.91 -47.94
CA PHE A 8 -4.75 -29.49 -48.02
C PHE A 8 -5.94 -28.55 -47.78
N LEU A 9 -7.13 -28.92 -48.25
CA LEU A 9 -8.35 -28.11 -48.08
C LEU A 9 -8.83 -28.11 -46.61
N LEU A 10 -8.69 -29.24 -45.91
CA LEU A 10 -8.98 -29.35 -44.48
C LEU A 10 -7.97 -28.55 -43.62
N LEU A 11 -6.67 -28.59 -43.96
CA LEU A 11 -5.65 -27.80 -43.29
C LEU A 11 -5.84 -26.29 -43.49
N ALA A 12 -6.30 -25.86 -44.66
CA ALA A 12 -6.62 -24.45 -44.91
C ALA A 12 -7.81 -23.96 -44.07
N LEU A 13 -8.80 -24.82 -43.81
CA LEU A 13 -9.98 -24.47 -43.02
C LEU A 13 -9.66 -24.35 -41.51
N LEU A 14 -8.71 -25.13 -41.00
CA LEU A 14 -8.25 -25.04 -39.60
C LEU A 14 -7.35 -23.81 -39.32
N CYS A 15 -6.86 -23.15 -40.37
CA CYS A 15 -6.00 -21.96 -40.26
C CYS A 15 -6.76 -20.63 -40.34
N LEU A 16 -8.10 -20.63 -40.31
CA LEU A 16 -8.85 -19.38 -40.17
C LEU A 16 -8.60 -18.80 -38.77
N PRO A 17 -8.06 -17.58 -38.64
CA PRO A 17 -7.91 -16.95 -37.35
C PRO A 17 -9.30 -16.76 -36.72
N PRO A 18 -9.45 -16.97 -35.40
CA PRO A 18 -10.68 -16.60 -34.72
C PRO A 18 -10.85 -15.09 -34.84
N GLU A 19 -11.89 -14.65 -35.55
CA GLU A 19 -12.31 -13.25 -35.60
C GLU A 19 -12.62 -12.82 -34.16
N ALA A 20 -11.70 -12.06 -33.57
CA ALA A 20 -11.91 -11.42 -32.28
C ALA A 20 -13.08 -10.46 -32.43
N ILE A 21 -14.17 -10.67 -31.69
CA ILE A 21 -15.32 -9.78 -31.68
C ILE A 21 -14.91 -8.52 -30.90
N ALA A 22 -14.16 -7.64 -31.57
CA ALA A 22 -13.89 -6.28 -31.12
C ALA A 22 -15.07 -5.41 -31.53
N THR A 23 -15.96 -5.11 -30.58
CA THR A 23 -17.04 -4.14 -30.80
C THR A 23 -16.50 -2.74 -30.61
N THR A 24 -16.33 -2.01 -31.70
CA THR A 24 -15.95 -0.60 -31.64
C THR A 24 -17.18 0.26 -31.32
N VAL A 25 -17.04 1.16 -30.35
CA VAL A 25 -18.09 2.10 -29.96
C VAL A 25 -17.57 3.52 -30.16
N HIS A 26 -18.38 4.39 -30.74
CA HIS A 26 -18.07 5.81 -30.90
C HIS A 26 -18.40 6.56 -29.60
N ARG A 27 -17.40 7.16 -28.97
CA ARG A 27 -17.57 8.19 -27.93
C ARG A 27 -17.73 9.53 -28.62
N CYS A 28 -18.91 10.10 -28.55
CA CYS A 28 -19.23 11.42 -29.10
C CYS A 28 -19.26 12.44 -27.97
N GLU A 29 -18.52 13.53 -28.11
CA GLU A 29 -18.51 14.63 -27.15
C GLU A 29 -18.97 15.92 -27.84
N ALA A 30 -20.12 16.42 -27.39
CA ALA A 30 -20.77 17.61 -27.91
C ALA A 30 -20.13 18.90 -27.36
N ALA A 31 -20.36 20.03 -28.02
CA ALA A 31 -19.81 21.34 -27.64
C ALA A 31 -20.19 21.81 -26.21
N ASN A 32 -21.26 21.24 -25.63
CA ASN A 32 -21.68 21.47 -24.26
C ASN A 32 -21.04 20.51 -23.24
N GLY A 33 -20.11 19.66 -23.66
CA GLY A 33 -19.43 18.65 -22.83
C GLY A 33 -20.27 17.38 -22.57
N ARG A 34 -21.43 17.22 -23.22
CA ARG A 34 -22.22 15.99 -23.09
C ARG A 34 -21.55 14.86 -23.86
N ILE A 35 -21.36 13.73 -23.19
CA ILE A 35 -20.76 12.52 -23.77
C ILE A 35 -21.86 11.49 -24.03
N THR A 36 -21.90 10.95 -25.25
CA THR A 36 -22.80 9.86 -25.66
C THR A 36 -22.00 8.74 -26.32
N PHE A 37 -22.47 7.51 -26.15
CA PHE A 37 -21.86 6.32 -26.76
C PHE A 37 -22.83 5.72 -27.77
N THR A 38 -22.37 5.48 -29.00
CA THR A 38 -23.19 5.00 -30.11
C THR A 38 -22.38 4.06 -31.01
N THR A 39 -23.05 3.09 -31.62
CA THR A 39 -22.45 2.13 -32.57
C THR A 39 -22.62 2.56 -34.03
N LEU A 40 -23.37 3.63 -34.30
CA LEU A 40 -23.71 4.04 -35.66
C LEU A 40 -22.85 5.20 -36.19
N SER A 41 -22.76 6.31 -35.46
CA SER A 41 -21.92 7.50 -35.76
C SER A 41 -22.28 8.67 -34.83
N CYS A 42 -21.41 9.69 -34.77
CA CYS A 42 -21.67 10.93 -34.04
C CYS A 42 -22.46 11.94 -34.88
N GLN A 43 -23.18 12.85 -34.21
CA GLN A 43 -23.89 13.97 -34.83
C GLN A 43 -22.88 14.94 -35.47
N ALA A 44 -23.30 15.65 -36.54
CA ALA A 44 -22.48 16.66 -37.18
C ALA A 44 -22.07 17.77 -36.20
N GLY A 45 -20.76 17.95 -36.00
CA GLY A 45 -20.18 18.94 -35.09
C GLY A 45 -19.73 18.38 -33.73
N ASP A 46 -20.04 17.11 -33.41
CA ASP A 46 -19.52 16.44 -32.22
C ASP A 46 -18.09 15.92 -32.46
N SER A 47 -17.29 15.91 -31.40
CA SER A 47 -15.96 15.30 -31.45
C SER A 47 -16.07 13.78 -31.32
N LEU A 48 -15.55 13.06 -32.31
CA LEU A 48 -15.56 11.61 -32.38
C LEU A 48 -14.27 11.03 -31.79
N SER A 49 -14.42 10.11 -30.83
CA SER A 49 -13.35 9.27 -30.32
C SER A 49 -13.76 7.80 -30.42
N LEU A 50 -13.01 7.00 -31.18
CA LEU A 50 -13.24 5.55 -31.26
C LEU A 50 -12.75 4.88 -29.98
N GLN A 51 -13.62 4.09 -29.35
CA GLN A 51 -13.29 3.27 -28.20
C GLN A 51 -13.45 1.80 -28.56
N ASP A 52 -12.38 1.04 -28.38
CA ASP A 52 -12.42 -0.41 -28.50
C ASP A 52 -12.90 -1.00 -27.18
N VAL A 53 -14.05 -1.68 -27.20
CA VAL A 53 -14.68 -2.23 -26.00
C VAL A 53 -14.53 -3.74 -26.04
N HIS A 54 -13.76 -4.26 -25.10
CA HIS A 54 -13.62 -5.70 -24.91
C HIS A 54 -14.72 -6.20 -23.96
N THR A 55 -15.75 -6.85 -24.51
CA THR A 55 -16.79 -7.47 -23.68
C THR A 55 -16.24 -8.72 -22.99
N PHE A 56 -16.26 -8.73 -21.67
CA PHE A 56 -15.79 -9.88 -20.89
C PHE A 56 -16.73 -11.08 -21.07
N ILE A 57 -16.15 -12.26 -21.33
CA ILE A 57 -16.91 -13.52 -21.38
C ILE A 57 -17.19 -13.95 -19.93
N PRO A 58 -18.45 -14.18 -19.53
CA PRO A 58 -18.77 -14.61 -18.16
C PRO A 58 -18.15 -16.00 -17.90
N GLY A 59 -17.21 -16.07 -16.96
CA GLY A 59 -16.48 -17.30 -16.60
C GLY A 59 -14.95 -17.23 -16.75
N SER A 60 -14.41 -16.17 -17.33
CA SER A 60 -12.96 -15.96 -17.46
C SER A 60 -12.36 -15.32 -16.19
N THR A 61 -11.35 -15.95 -15.58
CA THR A 61 -10.61 -15.45 -14.40
C THR A 61 -9.46 -14.51 -14.76
N VAL A 62 -9.56 -13.77 -15.87
CA VAL A 62 -8.53 -12.80 -16.25
C VAL A 62 -8.64 -11.57 -15.34
N ALA A 63 -7.51 -11.19 -14.74
CA ALA A 63 -7.43 -10.09 -13.79
C ALA A 63 -8.00 -8.79 -14.38
N LEU A 64 -8.76 -8.06 -13.57
CA LEU A 64 -9.50 -6.82 -13.91
C LEU A 64 -8.65 -5.64 -14.41
N MET A 65 -7.36 -5.81 -14.67
CA MET A 65 -6.48 -4.72 -15.06
C MET A 65 -5.96 -4.94 -16.48
N PRO A 66 -6.21 -4.00 -17.41
CA PRO A 66 -5.49 -3.97 -18.66
C PRO A 66 -4.00 -3.93 -18.36
N GLU A 67 -3.22 -4.69 -19.12
CA GLU A 67 -1.77 -4.64 -19.05
C GLU A 67 -1.34 -3.18 -19.27
N ALA A 68 -0.63 -2.61 -18.29
CA ALA A 68 -0.23 -1.21 -18.36
C ALA A 68 0.71 -1.04 -19.56
N GLN A 69 0.17 -0.60 -20.70
CA GLN A 69 0.98 -0.16 -21.83
C GLN A 69 1.90 0.93 -21.29
N ARG A 70 3.18 0.60 -21.24
CA ARG A 70 4.25 1.52 -20.85
C ARG A 70 4.41 2.53 -21.99
N ARG A 71 3.43 3.43 -22.17
CA ARG A 71 3.65 4.64 -22.95
C ARG A 71 4.78 5.37 -22.24
N GLU A 72 5.89 5.55 -22.95
CA GLU A 72 6.96 6.45 -22.54
C GLU A 72 6.30 7.76 -22.15
N THR A 73 6.30 8.04 -20.85
CA THR A 73 5.73 9.26 -20.32
C THR A 73 6.65 10.37 -20.80
N SER A 74 6.20 11.09 -21.83
CA SER A 74 6.79 12.38 -22.21
C SER A 74 7.02 13.17 -20.93
N GLY A 75 8.27 13.60 -20.72
CA GLY A 75 8.86 14.02 -19.46
C GLY A 75 8.09 15.10 -18.71
N MET A 76 6.96 14.72 -18.11
CA MET A 76 6.23 15.54 -17.18
C MET A 76 6.99 15.45 -15.87
N ASN A 77 7.62 16.55 -15.48
CA ASN A 77 8.27 16.70 -14.19
C ASN A 77 7.17 16.66 -13.10
N ILE A 78 6.71 15.45 -12.77
CA ILE A 78 5.81 15.21 -11.66
C ILE A 78 6.66 15.47 -10.43
N LYS A 79 6.62 16.71 -9.92
CA LYS A 79 7.04 17.01 -8.55
C LYS A 79 6.31 16.02 -7.66
N ARG A 80 7.07 15.04 -7.16
CA ARG A 80 6.60 13.98 -6.27
C ARG A 80 5.97 14.68 -5.07
N ARG A 81 4.64 14.79 -5.05
CA ARG A 81 3.93 15.31 -3.89
C ARG A 81 4.10 14.26 -2.81
N GLU A 82 4.80 14.63 -1.74
CA GLU A 82 4.92 13.76 -0.57
C GLU A 82 3.50 13.44 -0.08
N PRO A 83 3.20 12.16 0.19
CA PRO A 83 1.89 11.77 0.67
C PRO A 83 1.60 12.51 1.98
N THR A 84 0.48 13.23 2.02
CA THR A 84 0.01 13.85 3.25
C THR A 84 -0.44 12.74 4.20
N VAL A 85 0.38 12.43 5.18
CA VAL A 85 0.05 11.46 6.24
C VAL A 85 -0.99 12.11 7.15
N VAL A 86 -2.24 11.67 7.02
CA VAL A 86 -3.35 12.12 7.86
C VAL A 86 -3.45 11.17 9.05
N GLY A 87 -3.32 11.70 10.26
CA GLY A 87 -3.39 10.92 11.51
C GLY A 87 -2.06 10.85 12.26
N GLN A 88 -1.47 12.00 12.61
CA GLN A 88 -0.43 12.01 13.63
C GLN A 88 -1.10 11.69 14.97
N SER A 89 -0.73 10.55 15.59
CA SER A 89 -1.14 10.28 16.96
C SER A 89 -0.60 11.40 17.84
N GLU A 90 -1.49 12.06 18.60
CA GLU A 90 -1.08 13.14 19.49
C GLU A 90 0.00 12.64 20.45
N ASP A 91 1.15 13.31 20.42
CA ASP A 91 2.29 13.04 21.30
C ASP A 91 1.92 13.42 22.75
N ARG A 92 1.13 12.58 23.42
CA ARG A 92 0.68 12.79 24.81
C ARG A 92 1.84 12.92 25.81
N CYS A 93 3.00 12.36 25.48
CA CYS A 93 4.22 12.41 26.28
C CYS A 93 5.26 13.45 25.81
N GLY A 94 4.94 14.25 24.77
CA GLY A 94 5.88 15.12 24.06
C GLY A 94 6.54 16.23 24.89
N ASN A 95 5.99 16.56 26.06
CA ASN A 95 6.57 17.58 26.95
C ASN A 95 7.77 17.08 27.77
N GLN A 96 8.00 15.76 27.85
CA GLN A 96 9.05 15.17 28.69
C GLN A 96 10.28 14.69 27.90
N ILE A 97 10.25 14.71 26.55
CA ILE A 97 11.36 14.24 25.71
C ILE A 97 11.43 15.02 24.38
N ASN A 98 12.63 15.41 23.96
CA ASN A 98 12.83 16.06 22.65
C ASN A 98 12.70 15.02 21.51
N ALA A 99 12.14 15.42 20.35
CA ALA A 99 11.94 14.54 19.19
C ALA A 99 13.25 13.87 18.71
N ARG A 100 14.37 14.61 18.74
CA ARG A 100 15.69 14.06 18.40
C ARG A 100 16.14 12.99 19.38
N GLU A 101 16.01 13.28 20.68
CA GLU A 101 16.38 12.35 21.75
C GLU A 101 15.50 11.09 21.74
N ARG A 102 14.20 11.25 21.46
CA ARG A 102 13.27 10.14 21.26
C ARG A 102 13.75 9.22 20.14
N ARG A 103 14.08 9.77 18.98
CA ARG A 103 14.55 8.99 17.82
C ARG A 103 15.88 8.28 18.11
N GLU A 104 16.82 8.97 18.74
CA GLU A 104 18.11 8.38 19.13
C GLU A 104 17.93 7.24 20.14
N ALA A 105 17.02 7.38 21.10
CA ALA A 105 16.76 6.35 22.10
C ALA A 105 16.05 5.12 21.50
N ILE A 106 15.12 5.30 20.56
CA ILE A 106 14.50 4.19 19.80
C ILE A 106 15.57 3.42 19.01
N ILE A 107 16.42 4.13 18.26
CA ILE A 107 17.48 3.52 17.44
C ILE A 107 18.46 2.73 18.32
N ASN A 108 18.84 3.30 19.47
CA ASN A 108 19.79 2.67 20.39
C ASN A 108 19.14 1.62 21.30
N GLN A 109 17.85 1.33 21.16
CA GLN A 109 17.09 0.39 22.01
C GLN A 109 17.18 0.75 23.51
N ARG A 110 17.17 2.05 23.83
CA ARG A 110 17.25 2.57 25.20
C ARG A 110 15.92 3.20 25.59
N ILE A 111 15.50 2.97 26.82
CA ILE A 111 14.28 3.55 27.38
C ILE A 111 14.65 4.79 28.19
N VAL A 112 14.07 5.93 27.80
CA VAL A 112 14.22 7.23 28.47
C VAL A 112 12.88 7.62 29.09
N ALA A 113 12.88 8.53 30.07
CA ALA A 113 11.66 9.12 30.60
C ALA A 113 10.85 9.81 29.50
N GLY A 114 9.52 9.75 29.56
CA GLY A 114 8.67 10.45 28.60
C GLY A 114 8.45 9.75 27.26
N MET A 115 8.85 8.48 27.12
CA MET A 115 8.48 7.66 25.97
C MET A 115 7.04 7.16 26.07
N SER A 116 6.35 7.05 24.95
CA SER A 116 5.03 6.40 24.90
C SER A 116 5.16 4.88 24.91
N GLN A 117 4.08 4.17 25.25
CA GLN A 117 4.01 2.70 25.14
C GLN A 117 4.40 2.20 23.74
N GLN A 118 3.94 2.90 22.69
CA GLN A 118 4.26 2.56 21.31
C GLN A 118 5.75 2.73 20.99
N ASP A 119 6.39 3.78 21.51
CA ASP A 119 7.83 3.99 21.32
C ASP A 119 8.65 2.88 22.00
N VAL A 120 8.24 2.46 23.19
CA VAL A 120 8.87 1.35 23.92
C VAL A 120 8.70 0.03 23.15
N GLU A 121 7.50 -0.24 22.64
CA GLU A 121 7.22 -1.41 21.80
C GLU A 121 7.98 -1.38 20.47
N SER A 122 8.22 -0.20 19.91
CA SER A 122 9.02 -0.03 18.68
C SER A 122 10.51 -0.24 18.94
N ALA A 123 11.01 0.14 20.12
CA ALA A 123 12.41 0.00 20.50
C ALA A 123 12.78 -1.42 20.97
N LEU A 124 11.91 -2.07 21.75
CA LEU A 124 12.18 -3.38 22.37
C LEU A 124 11.35 -4.53 21.79
N GLY A 125 10.32 -4.25 21.00
CA GLY A 125 9.35 -5.23 20.53
C GLY A 125 8.18 -5.42 21.50
N LYS A 126 7.39 -6.47 21.26
CA LYS A 126 6.24 -6.81 22.11
C LYS A 126 6.69 -7.29 23.50
N PRO A 127 6.05 -6.85 24.60
CA PRO A 127 6.36 -7.33 25.94
C PRO A 127 5.90 -8.78 26.14
N ASP A 128 6.60 -9.52 26.99
CA ASP A 128 6.24 -10.90 27.36
C ASP A 128 5.10 -10.92 28.37
N LYS A 129 5.05 -9.93 29.27
CA LYS A 129 3.98 -9.80 30.26
C LYS A 129 3.64 -8.34 30.51
N VAL A 130 2.34 -8.06 30.54
CA VAL A 130 1.78 -6.76 30.91
C VAL A 130 1.02 -6.90 32.22
N SER A 131 1.29 -6.01 33.16
CA SER A 131 0.58 -5.91 34.45
C SER A 131 0.03 -4.51 34.61
N ILE A 132 -1.29 -4.38 34.72
CA ILE A 132 -1.97 -3.10 34.94
C ILE A 132 -2.53 -3.12 36.35
N ARG A 133 -2.15 -2.15 37.19
CA ARG A 133 -2.65 -2.01 38.57
C ARG A 133 -2.90 -0.54 38.85
N ASN A 134 -4.14 -0.20 39.23
CA ASN A 134 -4.53 1.11 39.75
C ASN A 134 -3.77 2.28 39.09
N SER A 135 -3.94 2.44 37.77
CA SER A 135 -3.29 3.43 36.87
C SER A 135 -1.80 3.28 36.53
N ALA A 136 -1.05 2.38 37.19
CA ALA A 136 0.31 2.01 36.79
C ALA A 136 0.29 0.81 35.83
N THR A 137 0.89 0.98 34.64
CA THR A 137 1.11 -0.12 33.70
C THR A 137 2.56 -0.53 33.74
N THR A 138 2.84 -1.83 33.86
CA THR A 138 4.20 -2.36 33.88
C THR A 138 4.37 -3.38 32.77
N TYR A 139 5.36 -3.16 31.90
CA TYR A 139 5.78 -4.10 30.88
C TYR A 139 7.02 -4.85 31.36
N ARG A 140 7.01 -6.16 31.16
CA ARG A 140 8.12 -7.05 31.46
C ARG A 140 8.61 -7.71 30.18
N TYR A 141 9.91 -7.62 29.98
CA TYR A 141 10.64 -8.21 28.87
C TYR A 141 11.63 -9.23 29.40
N ASP A 142 11.54 -10.47 28.96
CA ASP A 142 12.42 -11.58 29.27
C ASP A 142 13.40 -11.79 28.12
N GLN A 143 14.65 -11.37 28.33
CA GLN A 143 15.69 -11.65 27.37
C GLN A 143 16.15 -13.09 27.53
N LYS A 144 16.41 -13.76 26.39
CA LYS A 144 16.88 -15.15 26.30
C LYS A 144 18.14 -15.48 27.12
N ARG A 145 18.84 -14.48 27.66
CA ARG A 145 20.03 -14.61 28.53
C ARG A 145 19.72 -14.52 30.04
N GLY A 146 18.47 -14.74 30.44
CA GLY A 146 18.05 -14.68 31.85
C GLY A 146 18.05 -13.27 32.46
N ARG A 147 18.00 -12.24 31.62
CA ARG A 147 17.89 -10.84 32.05
C ARG A 147 16.47 -10.36 31.80
N SER A 148 15.79 -9.86 32.83
CA SER A 148 14.50 -9.21 32.67
C SER A 148 14.63 -7.69 32.71
N ALA A 149 13.93 -7.02 31.80
CA ALA A 149 13.75 -5.56 31.85
C ALA A 149 12.31 -5.26 32.28
N HIS A 150 12.18 -4.25 33.14
CA HIS A 150 10.90 -3.78 33.65
C HIS A 150 10.75 -2.32 33.27
N VAL A 151 9.65 -2.00 32.59
CA VAL A 151 9.31 -0.63 32.19
C VAL A 151 7.98 -0.29 32.84
N GLU A 152 7.96 0.80 33.59
CA GLU A 152 6.78 1.31 34.27
C GLU A 152 6.30 2.60 33.60
N PHE A 153 4.99 2.66 33.37
CA PHE A 153 4.29 3.76 32.74
C PHE A 153 3.42 4.47 33.76
N ASP A 154 3.37 5.79 33.66
CA ASP A 154 2.44 6.63 34.39
C ASP A 154 1.00 6.50 33.86
N GLU A 155 0.07 7.19 34.51
CA GLU A 155 -1.36 7.18 34.16
C GLU A 155 -1.63 7.74 32.75
N LYS A 156 -0.71 8.53 32.21
CA LYS A 156 -0.77 9.11 30.86
C LYS A 156 -0.16 8.17 29.81
N GLY A 157 0.42 7.05 30.22
CA GLY A 157 1.09 6.08 29.36
C GLY A 157 2.53 6.44 29.02
N CYS A 158 3.15 7.35 29.78
CA CYS A 158 4.52 7.80 29.60
C CYS A 158 5.48 7.06 30.55
N THR A 159 6.67 6.70 30.06
CA THR A 159 7.67 6.02 30.88
C THR A 159 8.19 6.91 32.00
N GLN A 160 8.23 6.36 33.22
CA GLN A 160 8.82 7.07 34.36
C GLN A 160 10.35 6.89 34.37
N GLY A 161 11.09 7.99 34.53
CA GLY A 161 12.56 8.08 34.41
C GLY A 161 13.39 7.30 35.42
N LYS A 162 12.79 6.36 36.17
CA LYS A 162 13.48 5.44 37.07
C LYS A 162 13.20 3.98 36.75
N ALA A 163 12.95 3.65 35.49
CA ALA A 163 13.15 2.27 35.06
C ALA A 163 14.61 1.93 35.30
N LYS A 164 14.89 1.09 36.30
CA LYS A 164 16.20 0.42 36.47
C LYS A 164 16.38 -0.58 35.31
N SER A 165 16.24 -0.15 34.06
CA SER A 165 16.57 -0.95 32.89
C SER A 165 18.09 -1.02 32.84
N ARG A 166 18.65 -2.00 33.55
CA ARG A 166 20.03 -2.47 33.31
C ARG A 166 20.06 -3.22 31.98
N THR A 167 19.68 -2.56 30.89
CA THR A 167 19.97 -3.01 29.54
C THR A 167 21.33 -2.44 29.15
N ALA A 168 22.30 -3.37 29.19
CA ALA A 168 23.70 -3.33 28.79
C ALA A 168 24.33 -1.98 28.35
N LYS A 169 25.46 -1.69 29.00
CA LYS A 169 26.55 -0.82 28.53
C LYS A 169 26.80 -0.95 27.02
N SER A 170 27.00 0.22 26.41
CA SER A 170 27.60 0.46 25.08
C SER A 170 28.74 -0.52 24.77
N PRO A 171 28.81 -1.11 23.57
CA PRO A 171 30.05 -1.70 23.10
C PRO A 171 31.06 -0.56 22.83
N ARG A 172 32.30 -0.77 23.27
CA ARG A 172 33.50 -0.14 22.70
C ARG A 172 34.24 -1.25 21.97
#